data_AF-A0A931TAT8-F1
#
_entry.id   AF-A0A931TAT8-F1
#
_cell.length_a   1.000
_cell.length_b   1.000
_cell.length_c   1.000
_cell.angle_alpha   90.00
_cell.angle_beta   90.00
_cell.angle_gamma   90.00
#
_symmetry.space_group_name_H-M   'P 1'
#
loop_
_entity.id
_entity.type
_entity.pdbx_description
1 polymer ?
#
loop_
_entity_poly.entity_id
_entity_poly.type
_entity_poly.pdbx_seq_one_letter_code
_entity_poly.pdbx_strand_id
1 'polypeptide(L)'
;MEIHAPAIIAAPESAAELDRLGDEIAELSAHLDAATARLLELIREFDARQGWSGGFRSCAHWLSWRVGLDMGAARERVRVARALETLPRM
;
A
#
# COMPACT_ATOMS: atom_id res chain seq x y z
N MET A 1 37.89 47.06 8.03
CA MET A 1 37.04 46.27 8.95
C MET A 1 36.06 45.52 8.06
N GLU A 2 36.50 44.41 7.48
CA GLU A 2 35.69 43.58 6.61
C GLU A 2 35.16 42.41 7.45
N ILE A 3 33.91 42.54 7.87
CA ILE A 3 33.16 41.51 8.58
C ILE A 3 32.71 40.49 7.53
N HIS A 4 33.45 39.38 7.42
CA HIS A 4 33.04 38.24 6.61
C HIS A 4 31.79 37.62 7.26
N ALA A 5 30.62 37.86 6.66
CA ALA A 5 29.41 37.15 7.04
C ALA A 5 29.63 35.65 6.76
N PRO A 6 29.27 34.74 7.69
CA PRO A 6 29.35 33.33 7.41
C PRO A 6 28.28 33.02 6.36
N ALA A 7 28.72 32.64 5.16
CA ALA A 7 27.86 31.94 4.24
C ALA A 7 27.47 30.63 4.94
N ILE A 8 26.21 30.50 5.33
CA ILE A 8 25.64 29.20 5.70
C ILE A 8 25.63 28.40 4.39
N ILE A 9 26.75 27.72 4.13
CA ILE A 9 26.78 26.61 3.19
C ILE A 9 26.01 25.54 3.94
N ALA A 10 24.72 25.39 3.65
CA ALA A 10 24.00 24.19 4.03
C ALA A 10 24.84 23.04 3.48
N ALA A 11 25.47 22.26 4.37
CA ALA A 11 26.20 21.07 3.96
C ALA A 11 25.24 20.24 3.11
N PRO A 12 25.70 19.65 1.99
CA PRO A 12 24.87 18.66 1.30
C PRO A 12 24.43 17.67 2.37
N GLU A 13 23.12 17.45 2.51
CA GLU A 13 22.57 16.40 3.35
C GLU A 13 23.46 15.18 3.14
N SER A 14 24.12 14.73 4.21
CA SER A 14 25.27 13.84 4.04
C SER A 14 24.78 12.61 3.29
N ALA A 15 25.55 12.07 2.36
CA ALA A 15 25.10 10.90 1.58
C ALA A 15 24.56 9.78 2.50
N ALA A 16 25.13 9.64 3.69
CA ALA A 16 24.68 8.75 4.75
C ALA A 16 23.28 9.06 5.34
N GLU A 17 22.84 10.32 5.38
CA GLU A 17 21.47 10.70 5.77
C GLU A 17 20.45 10.32 4.70
N LEU A 18 20.77 10.58 3.43
CA LEU A 18 19.92 10.17 2.31
C LEU A 18 19.81 8.65 2.19
N ASP A 19 20.90 7.92 2.40
CA ASP A 19 20.89 6.45 2.43
C ASP A 19 19.98 5.93 3.56
N ARG A 20 20.07 6.50 4.77
CA ARG A 20 19.18 6.13 5.89
C ARG A 20 17.71 6.40 5.59
N LEU A 21 17.40 7.54 4.96
CA LEU A 21 16.02 7.85 4.55
C LEU A 21 15.53 6.86 3.48
N GLY A 22 16.41 6.45 2.57
CA GLY A 22 16.13 5.41 1.58
C GLY A 22 15.81 4.06 2.24
N ASP A 23 16.60 3.65 3.23
CA ASP A 23 16.37 2.43 4.00
C ASP A 23 15.02 2.48 4.75
N GLU A 24 14.67 3.61 5.36
CA GLU A 24 13.39 3.79 6.06
C GLU A 24 12.20 3.70 5.10
N ILE A 25 12.30 4.30 3.91
CA ILE A 25 11.28 4.18 2.85
C ILE A 25 11.13 2.71 2.44
N ALA A 26 12.23 2.01 2.18
CA ALA A 26 12.22 0.62 1.75
C ALA A 26 11.59 -0.29 2.82
N GLU A 27 11.93 -0.09 4.09
CA GLU A 27 11.35 -0.83 5.21
C GLU A 27 9.83 -0.59 5.32
N LEU A 28 9.39 0.68 5.28
CA LEU A 28 7.97 1.00 5.33
C LEU A 28 7.22 0.44 4.12
N SER A 29 7.79 0.51 2.92
CA SER A 29 7.22 -0.10 1.72
C SER A 29 7.05 -1.62 1.88
N ALA A 30 8.04 -2.33 2.42
CA ALA A 30 7.93 -3.77 2.66
C ALA A 30 6.78 -4.11 3.63
N HIS A 31 6.60 -3.31 4.68
CA HIS A 31 5.48 -3.47 5.60
C HIS A 31 4.12 -3.21 4.93
N LEU A 32 4.02 -2.17 4.08
CA LEU A 32 2.82 -1.87 3.31
C LEU A 32 2.48 -2.98 2.31
N ASP A 33 3.49 -3.54 1.66
CA ASP A 33 3.33 -4.65 0.71
C ASP A 33 2.85 -5.92 1.43
N ALA A 34 3.46 -6.25 2.59
CA ALA A 34 3.00 -7.37 3.40
C ALA A 34 1.55 -7.20 3.89
N ALA A 35 1.19 -5.99 4.33
CA ALA A 35 -0.18 -5.67 4.72
C ALA A 35 -1.15 -5.76 3.54
N THR A 36 -0.73 -5.33 2.34
CA THR A 36 -1.53 -5.39 1.11
C THR A 36 -1.74 -6.83 0.67
N ALA A 37 -0.70 -7.67 0.70
CA ALA A 37 -0.82 -9.11 0.44
C ALA A 37 -1.83 -9.75 1.39
N ARG A 38 -1.72 -9.48 2.70
CA ARG A 38 -2.67 -9.99 3.68
C ARG A 38 -4.09 -9.50 3.45
N LEU A 39 -4.28 -8.24 3.07
CA LEU A 39 -5.59 -7.68 2.73
C LEU A 39 -6.20 -8.43 1.54
N LEU A 40 -5.43 -8.69 0.49
CA LEU A 40 -5.91 -9.40 -0.71
C LEU A 40 -6.31 -10.85 -0.39
N GLU A 41 -5.58 -11.54 0.50
CA GLU A 41 -5.99 -12.86 0.99
C GLU A 41 -7.34 -12.83 1.70
N LEU A 42 -7.57 -11.84 2.57
CA LEU A 42 -8.82 -11.66 3.30
C LEU A 42 -9.97 -11.32 2.35
N ILE A 43 -9.75 -10.45 1.37
CA ILE A 43 -10.73 -10.12 0.34
C ILE A 43 -11.10 -11.38 -0.46
N ARG A 44 -10.11 -12.19 -0.84
CA ARG A 44 -10.33 -13.45 -1.56
C ARG A 44 -11.20 -14.41 -0.74
N GLU A 45 -10.85 -14.63 0.53
CA GLU A 45 -11.62 -15.53 1.41
C GLU A 45 -13.06 -15.02 1.61
N PHE A 46 -13.22 -13.71 1.82
CA PHE A 46 -14.53 -13.09 1.97
C PHE A 46 -15.39 -13.16 0.70
N ASP A 47 -14.79 -12.93 -0.48
CA ASP A 47 -15.47 -13.02 -1.77
C ASP A 47 -15.86 -14.47 -2.09
N ALA A 48 -14.97 -15.44 -1.85
CA ALA A 48 -15.23 -16.87 -2.06
C ALA A 48 -16.37 -17.39 -1.17
N ARG A 49 -16.48 -16.88 0.07
CA ARG A 49 -17.59 -17.18 0.98
C ARG A 49 -18.85 -16.36 0.70
N GLN A 50 -18.84 -15.51 -0.34
CA GLN A 50 -19.92 -14.59 -0.67
C GLN A 50 -20.38 -13.76 0.54
N GLY A 51 -19.45 -13.32 1.40
CA GLY A 51 -19.78 -12.60 2.63
C GLY A 51 -20.48 -11.25 2.39
N TRP A 52 -20.44 -10.75 1.16
CA TRP A 52 -21.12 -9.55 0.68
C TRP A 52 -22.59 -9.79 0.29
N SER A 53 -23.03 -11.04 0.13
CA SER A 53 -24.34 -11.37 -0.45
C SER A 53 -25.54 -11.00 0.41
N GLY A 54 -25.34 -10.67 1.69
CA GLY A 54 -26.39 -10.19 2.62
C GLY A 54 -26.91 -8.77 2.35
N GLY A 55 -26.62 -8.16 1.19
CA GLY A 55 -27.09 -6.82 0.87
C GLY A 55 -26.38 -6.11 -0.28
N PHE A 56 -25.31 -6.70 -0.83
CA PHE A 56 -24.55 -6.09 -1.93
C PHE A 56 -24.60 -6.96 -3.18
N ARG A 57 -24.45 -6.30 -4.34
CA ARG A 57 -24.48 -6.97 -5.66
C ARG A 57 -23.17 -7.71 -5.99
N SER A 58 -22.06 -7.32 -5.36
CA SER A 58 -20.75 -7.98 -5.49
C SER A 58 -19.81 -7.55 -4.37
N CYS A 59 -18.70 -8.28 -4.19
CA CYS A 59 -17.65 -7.89 -3.24
C CYS A 59 -17.09 -6.49 -3.50
N ALA A 60 -16.96 -6.09 -4.78
CA ALA A 60 -16.51 -4.74 -5.12
C ALA A 60 -17.47 -3.65 -4.64
N HIS A 61 -18.79 -3.88 -4.69
CA HIS A 61 -19.77 -2.94 -4.14
C HIS A 61 -19.68 -2.88 -2.61
N TRP A 62 -19.49 -4.02 -1.95
CA TRP A 62 -19.26 -4.05 -0.51
C TRP A 62 -17.99 -3.29 -0.11
N LEU A 63 -16.89 -3.48 -0.84
CA LEU A 63 -15.63 -2.77 -0.58
C LEU A 63 -15.76 -1.26 -0.80
N SER A 64 -16.46 -0.85 -1.86
CA SER A 64 -16.71 0.58 -2.09
C SER A 64 -17.51 1.21 -0.94
N TRP A 65 -18.53 0.52 -0.43
CA TRP A 65 -19.32 1.01 0.71
C TRP A 65 -18.59 0.94 2.05
N ARG A 66 -17.94 -0.18 2.37
CA ARG A 66 -17.33 -0.43 3.69
C ARG A 66 -15.98 0.23 3.85
N VAL A 67 -15.17 0.24 2.79
CA VAL A 67 -13.76 0.67 2.80
C VAL A 67 -13.59 2.04 2.14
N GLY A 68 -14.61 2.56 1.45
CA GLY A 68 -14.55 3.89 0.82
C GLY A 68 -13.74 3.91 -0.48
N LEU A 69 -13.50 2.76 -1.10
CA LEU A 69 -12.82 2.69 -2.39
C LEU A 69 -13.73 3.19 -3.52
N ASP A 70 -13.13 3.89 -4.48
CA ASP A 70 -13.82 4.08 -5.75
C ASP A 70 -14.07 2.72 -6.42
N MET A 71 -15.09 2.67 -7.28
CA MET A 71 -15.54 1.41 -7.84
C MET A 71 -14.50 0.76 -8.77
N GLY A 72 -13.60 1.53 -9.39
CA GLY A 72 -12.50 1.00 -10.20
C GLY A 72 -11.48 0.28 -9.33
N ALA A 73 -10.99 0.96 -8.28
CA ALA A 73 -10.03 0.39 -7.33
C ALA A 73 -10.59 -0.80 -6.55
N ALA A 74 -11.89 -0.79 -6.23
CA ALA A 74 -12.56 -1.92 -5.58
C ALA A 74 -12.62 -3.16 -6.49
N ARG A 75 -12.99 -2.98 -7.77
CA ARG A 75 -13.01 -4.07 -8.76
C ARG A 75 -11.62 -4.64 -8.97
N GLU A 76 -10.61 -3.78 -9.07
CA GLU A 76 -9.24 -4.20 -9.27
C GLU A 76 -8.73 -5.02 -8.09
N ARG A 77 -8.98 -4.60 -6.85
CA ARG A 77 -8.63 -5.40 -5.66
C ARG A 77 -9.27 -6.78 -5.67
N VAL A 78 -10.56 -6.88 -6.01
CA VAL A 78 -11.23 -8.20 -6.12
C VAL A 78 -10.63 -9.04 -7.25
N ARG A 79 -10.30 -8.43 -8.40
CA ARG A 79 -9.66 -9.12 -9.52
C ARG A 79 -8.30 -9.69 -9.12
N VAL A 80 -7.45 -8.88 -8.50
CA VAL A 80 -6.13 -9.30 -8.01
C VAL A 80 -6.25 -10.38 -6.94
N ALA A 81 -7.15 -10.18 -5.95
CA ALA A 81 -7.39 -11.16 -4.90
C ALA A 81 -7.83 -12.54 -5.44
N ARG A 82 -8.65 -12.57 -6.50
CA ARG A 82 -9.04 -13.82 -7.19
C ARG A 82 -7.87 -14.45 -7.93
N ALA A 83 -7.03 -13.64 -8.60
CA ALA A 83 -5.86 -14.15 -9.32
C ALA A 83 -4.85 -14.87 -8.41
N LEU A 84 -4.76 -14.48 -7.13
CA LEU A 84 -3.90 -15.14 -6.14
C LEU A 84 -4.22 -16.63 -5.93
N GLU A 85 -5.42 -17.11 -6.27
CA GLU A 85 -5.76 -18.54 -6.20
C GLU A 85 -4.91 -19.41 -7.15
N THR A 86 -4.41 -18.81 -8.23
CA THR A 86 -3.65 -19.50 -9.27
C THR A 86 -2.14 -19.53 -9.03
N LEU A 87 -1.66 -18.85 -7.99
CA LEU A 87 -0.23 -18.74 -7.70
C LEU A 87 0.17 -19.69 -6.58
N PRO A 88 1.24 -20.48 -6.75
CA PRO A 88 1.77 -21.30 -5.67
C PRO A 88 2.18 -20.40 -4.50
N ARG A 89 1.87 -20.85 -3.28
CA ARG A 89 2.40 -20.22 -2.07
C ARG A 89 3.92 -20.41 -2.09
N MET A 90 4.66 -19.31 -2.26
CA MET A 90 6.11 -19.25 -2.08
C MET A 90 6.45 -19.30 -0.59
#